data_AF-A0A1Q9NN42-F1
#
_entry.id   AF-A0A1Q9NN42-F1
#
_cell.length_a   1.000
_cell.length_b   1.000
_cell.length_c   1.000
_cell.angle_alpha   90.00
_cell.angle_beta   90.00
_cell.angle_gamma   90.00
#
_symmetry.space_group_name_H-M   'P 1'
#
loop_
_entity.id
_entity.type
_entity.pdbx_description
1 polymer ?
#
loop_
_entity_poly.entity_id
_entity_poly.type
_entity_poly.pdbx_seq_one_letter_code
_entity_poly.pdbx_strand_id
1 'polypeptide(L)'
;MSVWIDFVISLSPFFIFTGLWAVVYFRGSKVNKKLLESFENEIQDVLGTHVNEINKVKIRSDEYEFRCSTKNKNIKVLTLHLKLVSRSFIIQWIINLFFKEQDRLFIGSKFGTNQGDENPVYRFDIVPYRKKSFISKRFDTFIAMDDIPTIKKSVDKKYMFKSESVAYVEHFVDNEEFIELIDNMEPIMEHLTIHKSQEDTDPHLSITFEFYAVNEDDYSVSEMLQLFFLTAQLHISNHDTIKKKLAKGKKGKSMTARRGAARSVASRKKKSKKRSRKK
;
A
#
# COMPACT_ATOMS: atom_id res chain seq x y z
N MET A 1 63.47 -23.04 -9.78
CA MET A 1 62.34 -22.58 -10.61
C MET A 1 61.01 -23.21 -10.23
N SER A 2 60.94 -24.43 -9.64
CA SER A 2 59.64 -25.09 -9.35
C SER A 2 58.81 -24.40 -8.25
N VAL A 3 59.43 -23.88 -7.19
CA VAL A 3 58.72 -23.25 -6.05
C VAL A 3 57.81 -22.08 -6.47
N TRP A 4 58.21 -21.27 -7.44
CA TRP A 4 57.39 -20.18 -7.97
C TRP A 4 56.21 -20.68 -8.81
N ILE A 5 56.42 -21.75 -9.57
CA ILE A 5 55.36 -22.38 -10.38
C ILE A 5 54.34 -23.05 -9.46
N ASP A 6 54.79 -23.79 -8.45
CA ASP A 6 53.93 -24.44 -7.45
C ASP A 6 53.14 -23.40 -6.62
N PHE A 7 53.76 -22.27 -6.28
CA PHE A 7 53.11 -21.14 -5.60
C PHE A 7 52.00 -20.50 -6.47
N VAL A 8 52.29 -20.22 -7.75
CA VAL A 8 51.29 -19.65 -8.67
C VAL A 8 50.15 -20.64 -8.94
N ILE A 9 50.44 -21.94 -9.07
CA ILE A 9 49.42 -22.99 -9.21
C ILE A 9 48.56 -23.07 -7.94
N SER A 10 49.15 -22.95 -6.75
CA SER A 10 48.40 -22.96 -5.48
C SER A 10 47.47 -21.75 -5.32
N LEU A 11 47.79 -20.62 -5.94
CA LEU A 11 46.95 -19.42 -5.99
C LEU A 11 45.93 -19.44 -7.14
N SER A 12 46.06 -20.34 -8.12
CA SER A 12 45.14 -20.42 -9.26
C SER A 12 43.66 -20.58 -8.87
N PRO A 13 43.26 -21.35 -7.83
CA PRO A 13 41.87 -21.42 -7.41
C PRO A 13 41.34 -20.07 -6.88
N PHE A 14 42.20 -19.29 -6.21
CA PHE A 14 41.85 -17.96 -5.72
C PHE A 14 41.64 -16.97 -6.88
N PHE A 15 42.51 -16.98 -7.89
CA PHE A 15 42.36 -16.14 -9.09
C PHE A 15 41.15 -16.55 -9.94
N ILE A 16 40.88 -17.85 -10.08
CA ILE A 16 39.67 -18.34 -10.77
C ILE A 16 38.43 -17.89 -10.01
N PHE A 17 38.40 -18.03 -8.68
CA PHE A 17 37.27 -17.61 -7.85
C PHE A 17 37.03 -16.10 -7.93
N THR A 18 38.08 -15.29 -7.76
CA THR A 18 37.97 -13.82 -7.82
C THR A 18 37.59 -13.33 -9.23
N GLY A 19 38.13 -13.96 -10.27
CA GLY A 19 37.76 -13.67 -11.66
C GLY A 19 36.28 -14.01 -11.95
N LEU A 20 35.82 -15.19 -11.54
CA LEU A 20 34.41 -15.58 -11.64
C LEU A 20 33.50 -14.64 -10.84
N TRP A 21 33.89 -14.30 -9.61
CA TRP A 21 33.17 -13.37 -8.74
C TRP A 21 33.04 -11.98 -9.38
N ALA A 22 34.13 -11.44 -9.94
CA ALA A 22 34.12 -10.16 -10.64
C ALA A 22 33.17 -10.18 -11.85
N VAL A 23 33.26 -11.20 -12.71
CA VAL A 23 32.39 -11.34 -13.90
C VAL A 23 30.91 -11.41 -13.49
N VAL A 24 30.61 -12.19 -12.46
CA VAL A 24 29.28 -12.31 -11.88
C VAL A 24 28.77 -10.97 -11.36
N TYR A 25 29.60 -10.25 -10.60
CA TYR A 25 29.26 -8.96 -10.02
C TYR A 25 28.94 -7.92 -11.11
N PHE A 26 29.80 -7.82 -12.13
CA PHE A 26 29.59 -6.91 -13.26
C PHE A 26 28.31 -7.24 -14.04
N ARG A 27 28.02 -8.52 -14.29
CA ARG A 27 26.78 -8.93 -14.97
C ARG A 27 25.55 -8.58 -14.14
N GLY A 28 25.54 -8.89 -12.84
CA GLY A 28 24.44 -8.57 -11.94
C GLY A 28 24.16 -7.07 -11.85
N SER A 29 25.22 -6.26 -11.72
CA SER A 29 25.11 -4.80 -11.72
C SER A 29 24.51 -4.25 -13.03
N LYS A 30 24.89 -4.83 -14.19
CA LYS A 30 24.34 -4.43 -15.49
C LYS A 30 22.84 -4.73 -15.60
N VAL A 31 22.37 -5.85 -15.05
CA VAL A 31 20.94 -6.20 -15.03
C VAL A 31 20.16 -5.21 -14.16
N ASN A 32 20.61 -4.95 -12.92
CA ASN A 32 19.94 -3.98 -12.05
C ASN A 32 19.89 -2.58 -12.67
N LYS A 33 20.95 -2.16 -13.37
CA LYS A 33 20.98 -0.87 -14.05
C LYS A 33 19.93 -0.81 -15.17
N LYS A 34 19.81 -1.86 -15.99
CA LYS A 34 18.80 -1.94 -17.04
C LYS A 34 17.37 -1.93 -16.48
N LEU A 35 17.11 -2.73 -15.45
CA LEU A 35 15.80 -2.76 -14.79
C LEU A 35 15.43 -1.40 -14.21
N LEU A 36 16.39 -0.72 -13.58
CA LEU A 36 16.18 0.63 -13.07
C LEU A 36 15.88 1.63 -14.20
N GLU A 37 16.63 1.59 -15.30
CA GLU A 37 16.40 2.43 -16.48
C GLU A 37 15.00 2.16 -17.09
N SER A 38 14.59 0.89 -17.21
CA SER A 38 13.25 0.50 -17.67
C SER A 38 12.14 1.01 -16.74
N PHE A 39 12.29 0.81 -15.42
CA PHE A 39 11.38 1.36 -14.40
C PHE A 39 11.23 2.87 -14.52
N GLU A 40 12.35 3.58 -14.69
CA GLU A 40 12.37 5.04 -14.81
C GLU A 40 11.63 5.53 -16.04
N ASN A 41 11.85 4.85 -17.19
CA ASN A 41 11.15 5.18 -18.42
C ASN A 41 9.64 4.95 -18.28
N GLU A 42 9.20 3.80 -17.76
CA GLU A 42 7.77 3.54 -17.56
C GLU A 42 7.12 4.53 -16.57
N ILE A 43 7.79 4.84 -15.46
CA ILE A 43 7.32 5.84 -14.49
C ILE A 43 7.19 7.19 -15.19
N GLN A 44 8.19 7.60 -15.97
CA GLN A 44 8.18 8.89 -16.66
C GLN A 44 7.09 8.96 -17.73
N ASP A 45 6.88 7.89 -18.49
CA ASP A 45 5.87 7.79 -19.54
C ASP A 45 4.45 7.85 -18.96
N VAL A 46 4.19 7.09 -17.90
CA VAL A 46 2.87 7.04 -17.26
C VAL A 46 2.61 8.32 -16.46
N LEU A 47 3.54 8.71 -15.58
CA LEU A 47 3.35 9.84 -14.68
C LEU A 47 3.49 11.19 -15.37
N GLY A 48 4.24 11.30 -16.48
CA GLY A 48 4.52 12.59 -17.14
C GLY A 48 3.27 13.38 -17.51
N THR A 49 2.15 12.69 -17.79
CA THR A 49 0.86 13.32 -18.04
C THR A 49 0.15 13.79 -16.76
N HIS A 50 0.37 13.11 -15.63
CA HIS A 50 -0.32 13.32 -14.35
C HIS A 50 0.43 14.20 -13.33
N VAL A 51 1.74 14.37 -13.50
CA VAL A 51 2.61 15.07 -12.54
C VAL A 51 3.32 16.26 -13.19
N ASN A 52 3.65 17.28 -12.40
CA ASN A 52 4.40 18.45 -12.84
C ASN A 52 5.90 18.18 -12.83
N GLU A 53 6.37 17.50 -11.78
CA GLU A 53 7.78 17.22 -11.55
C GLU A 53 7.94 15.84 -10.90
N ILE A 54 9.01 15.14 -11.30
CA ILE A 54 9.43 13.86 -10.73
C ILE A 54 10.85 14.05 -10.19
N ASN A 55 10.99 14.05 -8.87
CA ASN A 55 12.26 14.14 -8.19
C ASN A 55 12.72 12.76 -7.75
N LYS A 56 13.80 12.26 -8.37
CA LYS A 56 14.43 10.99 -8.03
C LYS A 56 15.50 11.20 -6.97
N VAL A 57 15.41 10.44 -5.88
CA VAL A 57 16.36 10.43 -4.78
C VAL A 57 16.89 9.01 -4.61
N LYS A 58 18.21 8.85 -4.67
CA LYS A 58 18.85 7.57 -4.34
C LYS A 58 19.05 7.50 -2.83
N ILE A 59 18.35 6.60 -2.15
CA ILE A 59 18.46 6.42 -0.69
C ILE A 59 19.65 5.52 -0.37
N ARG A 60 19.76 4.37 -1.07
CA ARG A 60 20.84 3.39 -0.91
C ARG A 60 21.29 2.84 -2.27
N SER A 61 22.23 1.91 -2.27
CA SER A 61 22.70 1.24 -3.48
C SER A 61 21.57 0.57 -4.29
N ASP A 62 20.55 0.09 -3.58
CA ASP A 62 19.45 -0.75 -4.06
C ASP A 62 18.07 -0.09 -3.84
N GLU A 63 18.00 1.10 -3.25
CA GLU A 63 16.75 1.78 -2.89
C GLU A 63 16.67 3.18 -3.51
N TYR A 64 15.54 3.44 -4.15
CA TYR A 64 15.25 4.65 -4.91
C TYR A 64 13.87 5.18 -4.55
N GLU A 65 13.77 6.49 -4.38
CA GLU A 65 12.51 7.18 -4.11
C GLU A 65 12.22 8.17 -5.24
N PHE A 66 11.02 8.12 -5.78
CA PHE A 66 10.49 9.09 -6.73
C PHE A 66 9.41 9.90 -6.03
N ARG A 67 9.69 11.18 -5.79
CA ARG A 67 8.75 12.13 -5.21
C ARG A 67 8.14 12.94 -6.34
N CYS A 68 6.83 12.83 -6.48
CA CYS A 68 6.09 13.44 -7.57
C CYS A 68 5.14 14.52 -7.04
N SER A 69 5.20 15.71 -7.65
CA SER A 69 4.22 16.77 -7.43
C SER A 69 3.10 16.62 -8.46
N THR A 70 1.88 16.31 -8.02
CA THR A 70 0.81 15.97 -8.97
C THR A 70 0.13 17.21 -9.56
N LYS A 71 -0.43 17.08 -10.76
CA LYS A 71 -1.33 18.10 -11.34
C LYS A 71 -2.71 18.09 -10.69
N ASN A 72 -3.09 16.99 -10.04
CA ASN A 72 -4.38 16.82 -9.41
C ASN A 72 -4.41 17.55 -8.06
N LYS A 73 -5.31 18.52 -7.92
CA LYS A 73 -5.45 19.32 -6.69
C LYS A 73 -5.78 18.48 -5.45
N ASN A 74 -6.34 17.28 -5.64
CA ASN A 74 -6.73 16.39 -4.56
C ASN A 74 -5.59 15.45 -4.10
N ILE A 75 -4.52 15.31 -4.89
CA ILE A 75 -3.35 14.48 -4.56
C ILE A 75 -2.15 15.40 -4.37
N LYS A 76 -1.78 15.67 -3.12
CA LYS A 76 -0.71 16.62 -2.81
C LYS A 76 0.68 16.08 -3.11
N VAL A 77 0.93 14.85 -2.65
CA VAL A 77 2.21 14.17 -2.78
C VAL A 77 1.95 12.75 -3.23
N LEU A 78 2.68 12.33 -4.26
CA LEU A 78 2.78 10.94 -4.69
C LEU A 78 4.23 10.51 -4.51
N THR A 79 4.46 9.43 -3.79
CA THR A 79 5.78 8.87 -3.52
C THR A 79 5.81 7.44 -4.01
N LEU A 80 6.80 7.12 -4.87
CA LEU A 80 7.12 5.74 -5.22
C LEU A 80 8.45 5.38 -4.57
N HIS A 81 8.52 4.25 -3.90
CA HIS A 81 9.75 3.72 -3.32
C HIS A 81 10.05 2.35 -3.93
N LEU A 82 11.14 2.28 -4.68
CA LEU A 82 11.60 1.09 -5.38
C LEU A 82 12.82 0.51 -4.65
N LYS A 83 12.74 -0.78 -4.30
CA LYS A 83 13.88 -1.58 -3.84
C LYS A 83 14.17 -2.67 -4.86
N LEU A 84 15.40 -2.68 -5.39
CA LEU A 84 15.88 -3.67 -6.35
C LEU A 84 16.92 -4.58 -5.71
N VAL A 85 16.62 -5.87 -5.57
CA VAL A 85 17.56 -6.82 -4.94
C VAL A 85 18.85 -6.94 -5.77
N SER A 86 20.00 -7.08 -5.11
CA SER A 86 21.31 -7.12 -5.77
C SER A 86 21.53 -8.44 -6.51
N ARG A 87 21.44 -8.45 -7.85
CA ARG A 87 21.59 -9.68 -8.67
C ARG A 87 23.04 -10.18 -8.83
N SER A 88 23.96 -9.84 -7.93
CA SER A 88 25.32 -10.41 -7.91
C SER A 88 25.28 -11.85 -7.33
N PHE A 89 25.34 -12.83 -8.25
CA PHE A 89 24.93 -14.24 -8.12
C PHE A 89 25.27 -15.00 -6.82
N ILE A 90 26.43 -14.78 -6.18
CA ILE A 90 26.88 -15.64 -5.06
C ILE A 90 26.19 -15.29 -3.73
N ILE A 91 25.92 -14.01 -3.51
CA ILE A 91 25.16 -13.55 -2.35
C ILE A 91 23.66 -13.80 -2.59
N GLN A 92 23.18 -13.60 -3.82
CA GLN A 92 21.79 -13.86 -4.23
C GLN A 92 21.41 -15.34 -4.09
N TRP A 93 22.29 -16.29 -4.43
CA TRP A 93 21.99 -17.73 -4.29
C TRP A 93 21.82 -18.14 -2.82
N ILE A 94 22.73 -17.67 -1.94
CA ILE A 94 22.67 -17.95 -0.50
C ILE A 94 21.51 -17.19 0.15
N ILE A 95 21.32 -15.90 -0.15
CA ILE A 95 20.22 -15.09 0.40
C ILE A 95 18.85 -15.57 -0.10
N ASN A 96 18.70 -15.94 -1.38
CA ASN A 96 17.41 -16.44 -1.88
C ASN A 96 17.06 -17.84 -1.35
N LEU A 97 18.06 -18.68 -1.05
CA LEU A 97 17.85 -19.98 -0.42
C LEU A 97 17.24 -19.85 0.99
N PHE A 98 17.57 -18.79 1.74
CA PHE A 98 17.15 -18.64 3.14
C PHE A 98 16.14 -17.52 3.42
N PHE A 99 16.16 -16.41 2.66
CA PHE A 99 15.43 -15.19 2.96
C PHE A 99 14.39 -14.78 1.90
N LYS A 100 14.40 -15.40 0.70
CA LYS A 100 13.46 -15.11 -0.41
C LYS A 100 13.24 -13.60 -0.62
N GLU A 101 14.32 -12.83 -0.71
CA GLU A 101 14.19 -11.40 -0.98
C GLU A 101 13.62 -11.16 -2.38
N GLN A 102 12.65 -10.24 -2.47
CA GLN A 102 11.96 -9.85 -3.71
C GLN A 102 12.18 -8.36 -3.94
N ASP A 103 12.14 -7.96 -5.22
CA ASP A 103 12.05 -6.54 -5.55
C ASP A 103 10.72 -6.02 -5.02
N ARG A 104 10.70 -4.73 -4.65
CA ARG A 104 9.54 -4.12 -4.02
C ARG A 104 9.27 -2.75 -4.61
N LEU A 105 8.02 -2.52 -5.00
CA LEU A 105 7.52 -1.20 -5.33
C LEU A 105 6.44 -0.81 -4.33
N PHE A 106 6.68 0.26 -3.59
CA PHE A 106 5.67 0.90 -2.76
C PHE A 106 5.21 2.17 -3.46
N ILE A 107 3.90 2.38 -3.54
CA ILE A 107 3.30 3.59 -4.08
C ILE A 107 2.39 4.16 -3.00
N GLY A 108 2.64 5.40 -2.59
CA GLY A 108 1.91 6.08 -1.53
C GLY A 108 1.49 7.47 -1.95
N SER A 109 0.31 7.92 -1.51
CA SER A 109 -0.09 9.32 -1.67
C SER A 109 -0.75 9.90 -0.45
N LYS A 110 -0.59 11.22 -0.30
CA LYS A 110 -1.39 12.04 0.61
C LYS A 110 -2.43 12.83 -0.16
N PHE A 111 -3.68 12.71 0.31
CA PHE A 111 -4.78 13.53 -0.18
C PHE A 111 -4.81 14.87 0.53
N GLY A 112 -5.25 15.91 -0.18
CA GLY A 112 -5.41 17.21 0.42
C GLY A 112 -6.25 18.16 -0.40
N THR A 113 -6.52 19.31 0.20
CA THR A 113 -7.21 20.44 -0.42
C THR A 113 -6.27 21.66 -0.42
N ASN A 114 -6.73 22.76 -1.01
CA ASN A 114 -6.04 24.05 -0.95
C ASN A 114 -5.81 24.55 0.50
N GLN A 115 -6.49 23.98 1.51
CA GLN A 115 -6.43 24.41 2.91
C GLN A 115 -5.57 23.51 3.80
N GLY A 116 -5.11 22.35 3.32
CA GLY A 116 -4.42 21.39 4.19
C GLY A 116 -4.58 19.93 3.73
N ASP A 117 -3.96 19.03 4.49
CA ASP A 117 -4.11 17.58 4.26
C ASP A 117 -5.53 17.16 4.62
N GLU A 118 -6.13 16.30 3.79
CA GLU A 118 -7.48 15.78 4.01
C GLU A 118 -7.40 14.28 4.29
N ASN A 119 -7.60 13.95 5.56
CA ASN A 119 -7.55 12.57 6.04
C ASN A 119 -8.77 11.76 5.56
N PRO A 120 -8.57 10.52 5.05
CA PRO A 120 -9.65 9.59 4.75
C PRO A 120 -10.65 9.46 5.91
N VAL A 121 -11.95 9.47 5.62
CA VAL A 121 -12.97 9.35 6.68
C VAL A 121 -13.24 7.91 7.10
N TYR A 122 -12.78 6.95 6.31
CA TYR A 122 -12.92 5.51 6.52
C TYR A 122 -11.58 4.81 6.32
N ARG A 123 -11.51 3.56 6.81
CA ARG A 123 -10.42 2.63 6.53
C ARG A 123 -10.86 1.52 5.57
N PHE A 124 -9.99 1.16 4.64
CA PHE A 124 -10.19 0.07 3.68
C PHE A 124 -8.87 -0.64 3.43
N ASP A 125 -8.84 -1.96 3.58
CA ASP A 125 -7.65 -2.78 3.38
C ASP A 125 -7.96 -3.96 2.44
N ILE A 126 -7.06 -4.24 1.50
CA ILE A 126 -7.08 -5.44 0.66
C ILE A 126 -5.76 -6.16 0.84
N VAL A 127 -5.82 -7.43 1.24
CA VAL A 127 -4.64 -8.26 1.48
C VAL A 127 -4.83 -9.63 0.84
N PRO A 128 -3.91 -10.11 -0.02
CA PRO A 128 -3.95 -11.48 -0.52
C PRO A 128 -3.73 -12.50 0.60
N TYR A 129 -4.50 -13.61 0.61
CA TYR A 129 -4.37 -14.65 1.64
C TYR A 129 -3.00 -15.34 1.66
N ARG A 130 -2.25 -15.29 0.54
CA ARG A 130 -0.86 -15.77 0.49
C ARG A 130 0.07 -15.02 1.45
N LYS A 131 -0.24 -13.77 1.83
CA LYS A 131 0.55 -12.93 2.76
C LYS A 131 0.16 -13.18 4.24
N LYS A 132 0.21 -14.44 4.67
CA LYS A 132 -0.17 -14.87 6.04
C LYS A 132 0.56 -14.13 7.16
N SER A 133 1.85 -13.85 6.98
CA SER A 133 2.66 -13.12 7.97
C SER A 133 2.18 -11.69 8.17
N PHE A 134 1.81 -10.99 7.10
CA PHE A 134 1.24 -9.64 7.16
C PHE A 134 -0.12 -9.67 7.88
N ILE A 135 -0.98 -10.64 7.54
CA ILE A 135 -2.28 -10.84 8.19
C ILE A 135 -2.10 -11.09 9.69
N SER A 136 -1.20 -12.00 10.07
CA SER A 136 -0.95 -12.33 11.47
C SER A 136 -0.43 -11.15 12.29
N LYS A 137 0.47 -10.33 11.74
CA LYS A 137 1.02 -9.15 12.43
C LYS A 137 -0.02 -8.06 12.67
N ARG A 138 -1.09 -8.01 11.87
CA ARG A 138 -2.17 -7.02 11.93
C ARG A 138 -3.52 -7.64 12.31
N PHE A 139 -3.51 -8.83 12.92
CA PHE A 139 -4.71 -9.61 13.18
C PHE A 139 -5.76 -8.84 14.00
N ASP A 140 -5.34 -8.19 15.09
CA ASP A 140 -6.22 -7.40 15.96
C ASP A 140 -6.90 -6.25 15.22
N THR A 141 -6.25 -5.73 14.18
CA THR A 141 -6.82 -4.70 13.33
C THR A 141 -7.86 -5.27 12.38
N PHE A 142 -7.57 -6.41 11.75
CA PHE A 142 -8.47 -7.03 10.79
C PHE A 142 -9.72 -7.65 11.43
N ILE A 143 -9.63 -8.15 12.66
CA ILE A 143 -10.79 -8.68 13.39
C ILE A 143 -11.76 -7.57 13.83
N ALA A 144 -11.28 -6.34 13.96
CA ALA A 144 -12.10 -5.17 14.28
C ALA A 144 -12.81 -4.56 13.05
N MET A 145 -12.63 -5.15 11.86
CA MET A 145 -13.15 -4.67 10.59
C MET A 145 -14.08 -5.70 9.94
N ASP A 146 -15.09 -5.20 9.24
CA ASP A 146 -16.06 -6.01 8.50
C ASP A 146 -15.40 -6.64 7.26
N ASP A 147 -15.75 -7.89 6.98
CA ASP A 147 -15.43 -8.56 5.71
C ASP A 147 -16.32 -8.00 4.59
N ILE A 148 -15.70 -7.66 3.46
CA ILE A 148 -16.39 -7.04 2.32
C ILE A 148 -16.42 -8.03 1.17
N PRO A 149 -17.58 -8.64 0.85
CA PRO A 149 -17.68 -9.52 -0.32
C PRO A 149 -17.56 -8.70 -1.61
N THR A 150 -16.97 -9.28 -2.65
CA THR A 150 -16.90 -8.67 -3.99
C THR A 150 -17.95 -9.24 -4.93
N ILE A 151 -18.18 -8.54 -6.04
CA ILE A 151 -19.02 -9.04 -7.14
C ILE A 151 -18.49 -10.36 -7.75
N LYS A 152 -17.18 -10.62 -7.61
CA LYS A 152 -16.51 -11.77 -8.21
C LYS A 152 -15.97 -12.71 -7.13
N LYS A 153 -16.75 -13.75 -6.81
CA LYS A 153 -16.40 -14.76 -5.78
C LYS A 153 -15.03 -15.44 -5.96
N SER A 154 -14.44 -15.44 -7.16
CA SER A 154 -13.08 -15.97 -7.34
C SER A 154 -12.02 -15.08 -6.69
N VAL A 155 -12.25 -13.78 -6.64
CA VAL A 155 -11.37 -12.79 -6.01
C VAL A 155 -11.47 -12.89 -4.49
N ASP A 156 -12.67 -13.11 -3.95
CA ASP A 156 -12.89 -13.38 -2.52
C ASP A 156 -12.13 -14.61 -1.98
N LYS A 157 -11.73 -15.54 -2.86
CA LYS A 157 -10.89 -16.70 -2.50
C LYS A 157 -9.41 -16.38 -2.45
N LYS A 158 -8.98 -15.32 -3.12
CA LYS A 158 -7.59 -14.90 -3.25
C LYS A 158 -7.25 -13.80 -2.24
N TYR A 159 -8.23 -12.97 -1.90
CA TYR A 159 -8.05 -11.74 -1.14
C TYR A 159 -9.00 -11.63 0.04
N MET A 160 -8.50 -10.97 1.08
CA MET A 160 -9.27 -10.47 2.20
C MET A 160 -9.51 -8.97 2.01
N PHE A 161 -10.77 -8.59 1.84
CA PHE A 161 -11.20 -7.20 1.78
C PHE A 161 -11.80 -6.82 3.14
N LYS A 162 -11.28 -5.76 3.76
CA LYS A 162 -11.70 -5.31 5.09
C LYS A 162 -12.03 -3.83 5.07
N SER A 163 -13.13 -3.43 5.72
CA SER A 163 -13.41 -2.02 5.99
C SER A 163 -14.07 -1.81 7.35
N GLU A 164 -14.05 -0.57 7.85
CA GLU A 164 -14.87 -0.18 9.01
C GLU A 164 -16.38 -0.29 8.74
N SER A 165 -16.79 -0.25 7.47
CA SER A 165 -18.18 -0.47 7.07
C SER A 165 -18.29 -0.79 5.58
N VAL A 166 -19.07 -1.81 5.24
CA VAL A 166 -19.41 -2.17 3.85
C VAL A 166 -19.92 -0.97 3.05
N ALA A 167 -20.84 -0.19 3.63
CA ALA A 167 -21.47 0.95 2.97
C ALA A 167 -20.50 2.09 2.59
N TYR A 168 -19.25 2.07 3.09
CA TYR A 168 -18.22 3.05 2.72
C TYR A 168 -17.46 2.64 1.47
N VAL A 169 -17.40 1.34 1.17
CA VAL A 169 -16.50 0.77 0.16
C VAL A 169 -17.22 -0.05 -0.92
N GLU A 170 -18.55 -0.13 -0.89
CA GLU A 170 -19.38 -0.77 -1.94
C GLU A 170 -18.93 -0.41 -3.37
N HIS A 171 -18.75 0.88 -3.66
CA HIS A 171 -18.27 1.36 -4.96
C HIS A 171 -16.91 0.81 -5.42
N PHE A 172 -16.03 0.32 -4.53
CA PHE A 172 -14.82 -0.39 -4.94
C PHE A 172 -15.15 -1.81 -5.36
N VAL A 173 -15.91 -2.52 -4.53
CA VAL A 173 -16.15 -3.95 -4.70
C VAL A 173 -17.18 -4.27 -5.79
N ASP A 174 -17.98 -3.27 -6.18
CA ASP A 174 -18.92 -3.30 -7.30
C ASP A 174 -18.32 -2.78 -8.62
N ASN A 175 -17.08 -2.28 -8.61
CA ASN A 175 -16.41 -1.78 -9.80
C ASN A 175 -15.67 -2.92 -10.52
N GLU A 176 -16.17 -3.33 -11.69
CA GLU A 176 -15.62 -4.45 -12.47
C GLU A 176 -14.16 -4.24 -12.87
N GLU A 177 -13.82 -3.04 -13.36
CA GLU A 177 -12.45 -2.68 -13.78
C GLU A 177 -11.46 -2.79 -12.62
N PHE A 178 -11.84 -2.28 -11.46
CA PHE A 178 -11.03 -2.37 -10.24
C PHE A 178 -10.81 -3.82 -9.81
N ILE A 179 -11.88 -4.62 -9.81
CA ILE A 179 -11.81 -6.03 -9.42
C ILE A 179 -10.96 -6.85 -10.41
N GLU A 180 -11.04 -6.54 -11.71
CA GLU A 180 -10.20 -7.17 -12.73
C GLU A 180 -8.71 -6.84 -12.55
N LEU A 181 -8.39 -5.55 -12.35
CA LEU A 181 -7.01 -5.12 -12.09
C LEU A 181 -6.47 -5.75 -10.80
N ILE A 182 -7.26 -5.81 -9.73
CA ILE A 182 -6.86 -6.50 -8.50
C ILE A 182 -6.61 -7.99 -8.75
N ASP A 183 -7.47 -8.68 -9.51
CA ASP A 183 -7.31 -10.11 -9.80
C ASP A 183 -6.01 -10.39 -10.59
N ASN A 184 -5.67 -9.52 -11.55
CA ASN A 184 -4.44 -9.60 -12.33
C ASN A 184 -3.18 -9.37 -11.47
N MET A 185 -3.30 -8.57 -10.41
CA MET A 185 -2.20 -8.24 -9.51
C MET A 185 -1.93 -9.28 -8.42
N GLU A 186 -2.70 -10.39 -8.35
CA GLU A 186 -2.55 -11.43 -7.31
C GLU A 186 -1.13 -11.95 -7.08
N PRO A 187 -0.33 -12.27 -8.11
CA PRO A 187 1.01 -12.82 -7.89
C PRO A 187 1.98 -11.81 -7.27
N ILE A 188 1.71 -10.51 -7.38
CA ILE A 188 2.68 -9.44 -7.05
C ILE A 188 2.20 -8.46 -5.99
N MET A 189 0.89 -8.21 -5.83
CA MET A 189 0.39 -7.31 -4.81
C MET A 189 0.61 -7.88 -3.40
N GLU A 190 1.21 -7.10 -2.51
CA GLU A 190 1.38 -7.44 -1.10
C GLU A 190 0.20 -6.93 -0.27
N HIS A 191 -0.19 -5.67 -0.46
CA HIS A 191 -1.37 -5.06 0.18
C HIS A 191 -1.75 -3.74 -0.50
N LEU A 192 -3.02 -3.38 -0.38
CA LEU A 192 -3.57 -2.06 -0.66
C LEU A 192 -4.27 -1.55 0.60
N THR A 193 -4.02 -0.30 0.98
CA THR A 193 -4.63 0.30 2.17
C THR A 193 -5.04 1.74 1.93
N ILE A 194 -6.20 2.11 2.47
CA ILE A 194 -6.66 3.48 2.64
C ILE A 194 -6.91 3.69 4.13
N HIS A 195 -6.22 4.65 4.74
CA HIS A 195 -6.33 4.91 6.17
C HIS A 195 -6.02 6.37 6.52
N LYS A 196 -6.41 6.75 7.73
CA LYS A 196 -6.01 8.04 8.31
C LYS A 196 -4.51 8.00 8.61
N SER A 197 -3.81 9.07 8.27
CA SER A 197 -2.42 9.24 8.69
C SER A 197 -2.34 9.21 10.22
N GLN A 198 -1.42 8.42 10.76
CA GLN A 198 -1.10 8.43 12.19
C GLN A 198 0.04 9.42 12.43
N GLU A 199 1.00 9.44 11.51
CA GLU A 199 2.12 10.38 11.46
C GLU A 199 2.05 11.27 10.21
N ASP A 200 2.71 12.44 10.26
CA ASP A 200 2.75 13.39 9.14
C ASP A 200 3.45 12.83 7.89
N THR A 201 4.17 11.71 8.00
CA THR A 201 4.81 11.04 6.87
C THR A 201 3.98 9.91 6.28
N ASP A 202 2.92 9.46 6.96
CA ASP A 202 2.14 8.33 6.52
C ASP A 202 1.29 8.69 5.30
N PRO A 203 1.28 7.86 4.24
CA PRO A 203 0.38 8.05 3.13
C PRO A 203 -1.07 7.78 3.55
N HIS A 204 -2.02 8.42 2.89
CA HIS A 204 -3.45 8.16 3.06
C HIS A 204 -3.91 6.94 2.25
N LEU A 205 -3.34 6.76 1.07
CA LEU A 205 -3.49 5.59 0.20
C LEU A 205 -2.10 5.01 -0.05
N SER A 206 -1.94 3.71 0.18
CA SER A 206 -0.72 3.00 -0.21
C SER A 206 -1.03 1.65 -0.86
N ILE A 207 -0.22 1.31 -1.86
CA ILE A 207 -0.21 -0.01 -2.49
C ILE A 207 1.23 -0.49 -2.51
N THR A 208 1.44 -1.74 -2.12
CA THR A 208 2.75 -2.37 -2.19
C THR A 208 2.71 -3.59 -3.09
N PHE A 209 3.72 -3.71 -3.94
CA PHE A 209 3.98 -4.86 -4.79
C PHE A 209 5.34 -5.47 -4.43
N GLU A 210 5.39 -6.80 -4.44
CA GLU A 210 6.60 -7.60 -4.31
C GLU A 210 6.67 -8.56 -5.50
N PHE A 211 7.74 -8.48 -6.28
CA PHE A 211 7.90 -9.22 -7.53
C PHE A 211 9.36 -9.67 -7.70
N TYR A 212 9.58 -10.56 -8.65
CA TYR A 212 10.91 -11.01 -9.01
C TYR A 212 11.16 -10.67 -10.47
N ALA A 213 11.87 -9.57 -10.71
CA ALA A 213 12.19 -9.12 -12.05
C ALA A 213 13.52 -9.72 -12.52
N VAL A 214 13.51 -10.62 -13.49
CA VAL A 214 14.73 -10.99 -14.22
C VAL A 214 14.77 -10.26 -15.56
N ASN A 215 13.60 -10.11 -16.18
CA ASN A 215 13.35 -9.41 -17.42
C ASN A 215 12.33 -8.28 -17.21
N GLU A 216 12.25 -7.37 -18.17
CA GLU A 216 11.31 -6.25 -18.18
C GLU A 216 9.86 -6.73 -18.29
N ASP A 217 9.62 -7.86 -18.98
CA ASP A 217 8.29 -8.45 -19.16
C ASP A 217 7.72 -9.15 -17.90
N ASP A 218 8.51 -9.28 -16.82
CA ASP A 218 8.09 -9.99 -15.60
C ASP A 218 7.15 -9.14 -14.72
N TYR A 219 6.99 -7.85 -15.02
CA TYR A 219 6.11 -6.91 -14.33
C TYR A 219 5.63 -5.80 -15.27
N SER A 220 4.59 -5.06 -14.88
CA SER A 220 4.18 -3.83 -15.58
C SER A 220 3.97 -2.70 -14.57
N VAL A 221 4.82 -1.67 -14.62
CA VAL A 221 4.67 -0.49 -13.76
C VAL A 221 3.42 0.28 -14.16
N SER A 222 3.11 0.29 -15.46
CA SER A 222 1.89 0.88 -15.99
C SER A 222 0.65 0.30 -15.34
N GLU A 223 0.49 -1.03 -15.29
CA GLU A 223 -0.69 -1.65 -14.65
C GLU A 223 -0.72 -1.40 -13.14
N MET A 224 0.44 -1.42 -12.45
CA MET A 224 0.53 -1.07 -11.03
C MET A 224 0.08 0.36 -10.75
N LEU A 225 0.48 1.31 -11.60
CA LEU A 225 0.07 2.72 -11.52
C LEU A 225 -1.39 2.93 -11.91
N GLN A 226 -1.91 2.21 -12.90
CA GLN A 226 -3.32 2.23 -13.27
C GLN A 226 -4.20 1.82 -12.09
N LEU A 227 -3.87 0.71 -11.42
CA LEU A 227 -4.58 0.28 -10.21
C LEU A 227 -4.52 1.37 -9.13
N PHE A 228 -3.35 1.98 -8.93
CA PHE A 228 -3.20 3.06 -7.96
C PHE A 228 -4.09 4.27 -8.26
N PHE A 229 -4.07 4.76 -9.50
CA PHE A 229 -4.86 5.92 -9.91
C PHE A 229 -6.37 5.64 -9.90
N LEU A 230 -6.79 4.45 -10.34
CA LEU A 230 -8.19 4.03 -10.25
C LEU A 230 -8.65 4.02 -8.78
N THR A 231 -7.82 3.45 -7.89
CA THR A 231 -8.10 3.44 -6.45
C THR A 231 -8.22 4.86 -5.88
N ALA A 232 -7.29 5.73 -6.23
CA ALA A 232 -7.30 7.13 -5.79
C ALA A 232 -8.53 7.88 -6.31
N GLN A 233 -8.91 7.68 -7.57
CA GLN A 233 -10.09 8.28 -8.19
C GLN A 233 -11.38 7.81 -7.52
N LEU A 234 -11.54 6.49 -7.32
CA LEU A 234 -12.67 5.93 -6.60
C LEU A 234 -12.76 6.50 -5.18
N HIS A 235 -11.64 6.54 -4.46
CA HIS A 235 -11.58 7.14 -3.13
C HIS A 235 -12.06 8.59 -3.12
N ILE A 236 -11.45 9.44 -3.95
CA ILE A 236 -11.75 10.88 -4.02
C ILE A 236 -13.22 11.11 -4.36
N SER A 237 -13.76 10.38 -5.33
CA SER A 237 -15.17 10.52 -5.75
C SER A 237 -16.17 10.17 -4.65
N ASN A 238 -15.84 9.18 -3.80
CA ASN A 238 -16.73 8.71 -2.75
C ASN A 238 -16.48 9.39 -1.39
N HIS A 239 -15.28 9.95 -1.17
CA HIS A 239 -14.88 10.57 0.09
C HIS A 239 -15.90 11.61 0.59
N ASP A 240 -16.30 12.53 -0.29
CA ASP A 240 -17.27 13.57 0.04
C ASP A 240 -18.65 13.02 0.38
N THR A 241 -19.07 11.96 -0.31
CA THR A 241 -20.35 11.29 -0.09
C THR A 241 -20.39 10.67 1.30
N ILE A 242 -19.34 9.94 1.68
CA ILE A 242 -19.25 9.33 3.02
C ILE A 242 -19.12 10.40 4.11
N LYS A 243 -18.31 11.43 3.90
CA LYS A 243 -18.17 12.57 4.82
C LYS A 243 -19.53 13.22 5.12
N LYS A 244 -20.37 13.42 4.09
CA LYS A 244 -21.75 13.92 4.24
C LYS A 244 -22.66 12.94 4.99
N LYS A 245 -22.58 11.62 4.70
CA LYS A 245 -23.35 10.58 5.42
C LYS A 245 -23.01 10.57 6.92
N LEU A 246 -21.73 10.62 7.27
CA LEU A 246 -21.24 10.66 8.65
C LEU A 246 -21.71 11.93 9.40
N ALA A 247 -21.67 13.09 8.74
CA ALA A 247 -22.15 14.34 9.34
C ALA A 247 -23.66 14.31 9.65
N LYS A 248 -24.47 13.71 8.76
CA LYS A 248 -25.92 13.51 8.99
C LYS A 248 -26.17 12.53 10.15
N GLY A 249 -25.39 11.45 10.25
CA GLY A 249 -25.46 10.50 11.36
C GLY A 249 -25.15 11.13 12.73
N LYS A 250 -24.20 12.07 12.79
CA LYS A 250 -23.91 12.86 14.02
C LYS A 250 -25.03 13.87 14.36
N LYS A 251 -25.67 14.48 13.36
CA LYS A 251 -26.81 15.41 13.59
C LYS A 251 -28.11 14.70 14.02
N GLY A 252 -28.25 13.40 13.77
CA GLY A 252 -29.44 12.62 14.17
C GLY A 252 -29.46 12.13 15.63
N LYS A 253 -28.35 12.19 16.38
CA LYS A 253 -28.23 11.64 17.75
C LYS A 253 -27.72 12.67 18.80
N SER A 254 -27.97 13.95 18.58
CA SER A 254 -27.67 15.06 19.50
C SER A 254 -28.69 16.17 19.19
N MET A 255 -29.57 16.69 20.05
CA MET A 255 -29.46 16.90 21.50
C MET A 255 -30.84 17.18 22.16
N THR A 256 -31.97 16.82 21.52
CA THR A 256 -33.34 17.17 21.98
C THR A 256 -34.15 15.98 22.52
N ALA A 257 -33.94 14.74 22.04
CA ALA A 257 -34.72 13.59 22.51
C ALA A 257 -34.32 13.09 23.92
N ARG A 258 -33.06 13.27 24.33
CA ARG A 258 -32.57 12.80 25.64
C ARG A 258 -32.86 13.77 26.80
N ARG A 259 -33.05 15.07 26.53
CA ARG A 259 -33.42 16.06 27.57
C ARG A 259 -34.91 16.02 27.94
N GLY A 260 -35.79 15.61 27.02
CA GLY A 260 -37.23 15.44 27.31
C GLY A 260 -37.53 14.21 28.18
N ALA A 261 -36.90 13.07 27.89
CA ALA A 261 -37.12 11.82 28.63
C ALA A 261 -36.55 11.85 30.06
N ALA A 262 -35.39 12.49 30.28
CA ALA A 262 -34.81 12.60 31.62
C ALA A 262 -35.60 13.57 32.53
N ARG A 263 -36.17 14.67 31.99
CA ARG A 263 -37.03 15.60 32.74
C ARG A 263 -38.41 15.01 33.07
N SER A 264 -38.99 14.17 32.20
CA SER A 264 -40.28 13.52 32.48
C SER A 264 -40.18 12.45 33.59
N VAL A 265 -39.07 11.70 33.65
CA VAL A 265 -38.82 10.70 34.70
C VAL A 265 -38.49 11.36 36.04
N ALA A 266 -37.69 12.44 36.04
CA ALA A 266 -37.37 13.18 37.27
C ALA A 266 -38.58 13.91 37.88
N SER A 267 -39.48 14.46 37.04
CA SER A 267 -40.71 15.10 37.51
C SER A 267 -41.76 14.09 38.03
N ARG A 268 -41.86 12.89 37.43
CA ARG A 268 -42.71 11.81 37.95
C ARG A 268 -42.22 11.26 39.30
N LYS A 269 -40.91 11.08 39.49
CA LYS A 269 -40.34 10.67 40.80
C LYS A 269 -40.52 11.73 41.90
N LYS A 270 -40.45 13.03 41.59
CA LYS A 270 -40.73 14.10 42.58
C LYS A 270 -42.20 14.21 42.95
N LYS A 271 -43.15 13.95 42.02
CA LYS A 271 -44.60 13.95 42.33
C LYS A 271 -45.05 12.76 43.18
N SER A 272 -44.47 11.56 43.01
CA SER A 272 -44.85 10.40 43.85
C SER A 272 -44.34 10.54 45.30
N LYS A 273 -43.10 11.04 45.51
CA LYS A 273 -42.56 11.31 46.86
C LYS A 273 -43.31 12.40 47.64
N LYS A 274 -43.98 13.34 46.96
CA LYS A 274 -44.80 14.38 47.63
C LYS A 274 -46.18 13.88 48.06
N ARG A 275 -46.73 12.85 47.39
CA ARG A 275 -48.03 12.23 47.74
C ARG A 275 -47.92 11.21 48.87
N SER A 276 -46.78 10.56 49.06
CA SER A 276 -46.56 9.60 50.16
C SER A 276 -46.22 10.24 51.52
N ARG A 277 -46.08 11.56 51.58
CA ARG A 277 -45.82 12.33 52.83
C ARG A 277 -47.04 13.10 53.34
N LYS A 278 -48.20 12.92 52.69
CA LYS A 278 -49.48 13.59 53.03
C LYS A 278 -50.60 12.60 53.37
N LYS A 279 -50.27 11.33 53.56
CA LYS A 279 -51.15 10.33 54.16
C LYS A 279 -50.54 9.90 55.48
#